data_AF-A0A357M048-F1
#
_entry.id   AF-A0A357M048-F1
#
_cell.length_a   1.000
_cell.length_b   1.000
_cell.length_c   1.000
_cell.angle_alpha   90.00
_cell.angle_beta   90.00
_cell.angle_gamma   90.00
#
_symmetry.space_group_name_H-M   'P 1'
#
loop_
_entity.id
_entity.type
_entity.pdbx_description
1 polymer ?
#
loop_
_entity_poly.entity_id
_entity_poly.type
_entity_poly.pdbx_seq_one_letter_code
_entity_poly.pdbx_strand_id
1 'polypeptide(L)'
;MALSIVDSCVNCWACYDVCPSDAIYESKPHFKINARKCTECEDDYAAPQCASICPIEEAILDASGAPMNPLGTLTGIPPEKLAEAMAEIQSR
;
A
#
# COMPACT_ATOMS: atom_id res chain seq x y z
N MET A 1 -13.60 -6.26 -6.51
CA MET A 1 -13.08 -5.06 -7.19
C MET A 1 -11.61 -5.35 -7.43
N ALA A 2 -10.67 -4.40 -7.41
CA ALA A 2 -9.25 -4.74 -7.45
C ALA A 2 -8.40 -3.62 -6.85
N LEU A 3 -7.30 -4.01 -6.20
CA LEU A 3 -6.28 -3.07 -5.74
C LEU A 3 -5.37 -2.63 -6.91
N SER A 4 -4.64 -1.53 -6.71
CA SER A 4 -3.66 -1.02 -7.65
C SER A 4 -2.36 -0.60 -6.95
N ILE A 5 -1.25 -0.62 -7.68
CA ILE A 5 0.06 -0.13 -7.24
C ILE A 5 0.33 1.16 -8.01
N VAL A 6 0.72 2.24 -7.32
CA VAL A 6 1.02 3.54 -7.92
C VAL A 6 2.53 3.83 -7.99
N ASP A 7 2.88 5.01 -8.50
CA ASP A 7 4.23 5.43 -8.86
C ASP A 7 5.19 5.62 -7.69
N SER A 8 4.68 5.70 -6.45
CA SER A 8 5.49 5.68 -5.23
C SER A 8 6.14 4.31 -4.96
N CYS A 9 5.77 3.25 -5.70
CA CYS A 9 6.39 1.95 -5.60
C CYS A 9 7.90 1.98 -5.93
N VAL A 10 8.72 1.44 -5.02
CA VAL A 10 10.20 1.42 -5.12
C VAL A 10 10.79 0.10 -5.65
N ASN A 11 9.97 -0.77 -6.24
CA ASN A 11 10.41 -2.05 -6.81
C ASN A 11 11.17 -2.97 -5.82
N CYS A 12 10.73 -3.01 -4.55
CA CYS A 12 11.39 -3.79 -3.49
C CYS A 12 11.09 -5.30 -3.47
N TRP A 13 10.23 -5.80 -4.37
CA TRP A 13 9.79 -7.19 -4.46
C TRP A 13 8.95 -7.76 -3.28
N ALA A 14 8.81 -7.03 -2.17
CA ALA A 14 8.15 -7.55 -0.96
C ALA A 14 6.71 -8.03 -1.17
N CYS A 15 5.94 -7.36 -2.04
CA CYS A 15 4.54 -7.71 -2.29
C CYS A 15 4.35 -8.87 -3.29
N TYR A 16 5.38 -9.22 -4.07
CA TYR A 16 5.29 -10.18 -5.17
C TYR A 16 4.95 -11.59 -4.67
N ASP A 17 5.71 -12.09 -3.68
CA ASP A 17 5.58 -13.47 -3.17
C ASP A 17 4.41 -13.67 -2.20
N VAL A 18 3.81 -12.59 -1.67
CA VAL A 18 2.74 -12.67 -0.67
C VAL A 18 1.33 -12.56 -1.28
N CYS A 19 1.21 -12.39 -2.60
CA CYS A 19 -0.09 -12.29 -3.28
C CYS A 19 -0.68 -13.68 -3.52
N PRO A 20 -1.76 -14.10 -2.83
CA PRO A 20 -2.27 -15.47 -2.94
C PRO A 20 -2.84 -15.83 -4.32
N SER A 21 -3.22 -14.82 -5.12
CA SER A 21 -3.81 -14.98 -6.44
C SER A 21 -2.85 -14.75 -7.61
N ASP A 22 -1.54 -14.62 -7.34
CA ASP A 22 -0.50 -14.31 -8.34
C ASP A 22 -0.90 -13.12 -9.25
N ALA A 23 -1.52 -12.10 -8.64
CA ALA A 23 -2.04 -10.94 -9.33
C ALA A 23 -0.97 -9.86 -9.56
N ILE A 24 0.10 -9.84 -8.75
CA ILE A 24 1.18 -8.86 -8.82
C ILE A 24 2.22 -9.32 -9.85
N TYR A 25 2.66 -8.40 -10.71
CA TYR A 25 3.65 -8.68 -11.75
C TYR A 25 4.60 -7.50 -11.95
N GLU A 26 5.84 -7.80 -12.34
CA GLU A 26 6.83 -6.80 -12.69
C GLU A 26 6.41 -6.04 -13.96
N SER A 27 6.48 -4.70 -13.91
CA SER A 27 6.22 -3.81 -15.03
C SER A 27 7.12 -2.59 -14.89
N LYS A 28 7.27 -1.81 -15.97
CA LYS A 28 7.89 -0.49 -15.93
C LYS A 28 6.82 0.60 -15.89
N PRO A 29 6.98 1.68 -15.10
CA PRO A 29 8.13 1.97 -14.23
C PRO A 29 8.13 1.24 -12.88
N HIS A 30 6.99 0.65 -12.47
CA HIS A 30 6.84 -0.09 -11.22
C HIS A 30 5.94 -1.32 -11.37
N PHE A 31 5.92 -2.18 -10.34
CA PHE A 31 5.01 -3.32 -10.22
C PHE A 31 3.55 -2.94 -10.45
N LYS A 32 2.75 -3.85 -10.99
CA LYS A 32 1.31 -3.65 -11.24
C LYS A 32 0.51 -4.84 -10.71
N ILE A 33 -0.78 -4.59 -10.48
CA ILE A 33 -1.77 -5.61 -10.13
C ILE A 33 -2.64 -5.90 -11.35
N ASN A 34 -2.82 -7.17 -11.68
CA ASN A 34 -3.77 -7.62 -12.67
C ASN A 34 -5.17 -7.65 -12.04
N ALA A 35 -6.01 -6.69 -12.42
CA ALA A 35 -7.36 -6.54 -11.87
C ALA A 35 -8.26 -7.77 -12.07
N ARG A 36 -7.98 -8.64 -13.05
CA ARG A 36 -8.75 -9.88 -13.25
C ARG A 36 -8.34 -11.02 -12.33
N LYS A 37 -7.17 -10.92 -11.71
CA LYS A 37 -6.64 -11.92 -10.78
C LYS A 37 -6.78 -11.49 -9.33
N CYS A 38 -6.73 -10.18 -9.05
CA CYS A 38 -6.80 -9.66 -7.70
C CYS A 38 -8.09 -10.09 -7.00
N THR A 39 -7.94 -10.86 -5.93
CA THR A 39 -9.02 -11.29 -5.04
C THR A 39 -9.17 -10.39 -3.82
N GLU A 40 -8.39 -9.30 -3.73
CA GLU A 40 -8.27 -8.47 -2.52
C GLU A 40 -7.84 -9.28 -1.26
N CYS A 41 -7.30 -10.49 -1.49
CA CYS A 41 -7.02 -11.51 -0.48
C CYS A 41 -8.27 -12.04 0.25
N GLU A 42 -9.47 -11.78 -0.26
CA GLU A 42 -10.71 -12.41 0.23
C GLU A 42 -10.55 -13.94 0.19
N ASP A 43 -11.12 -14.62 1.19
CA ASP A 43 -11.02 -16.06 1.46
C ASP A 43 -9.64 -16.61 1.92
N ASP A 44 -8.53 -15.92 1.60
CA ASP A 44 -7.18 -16.34 2.01
C ASP A 44 -6.71 -15.64 3.30
N TYR A 45 -7.00 -14.35 3.45
CA TYR A 45 -6.54 -13.52 4.57
C TYR A 45 -7.58 -12.49 5.00
N ALA A 46 -7.46 -11.99 6.23
CA ALA A 46 -8.34 -10.93 6.75
C ALA A 46 -8.01 -9.53 6.18
N ALA A 47 -6.84 -9.35 5.56
CA ALA A 47 -6.39 -8.08 5.01
C ALA A 47 -5.49 -8.30 3.78
N PRO A 48 -5.38 -7.32 2.86
CA PRO A 48 -4.52 -7.44 1.70
C PRO A 48 -3.03 -7.49 2.06
N GLN A 49 -2.40 -8.63 1.80
CA GLN A 49 -0.99 -8.86 2.18
C GLN A 49 -0.02 -7.88 1.50
N CYS A 50 -0.30 -7.49 0.27
CA CYS A 50 0.50 -6.50 -0.46
C CYS A 50 0.55 -5.13 0.24
N ALA A 51 -0.55 -4.67 0.82
CA ALA A 51 -0.59 -3.42 1.59
C ALA A 51 0.10 -3.58 2.94
N SER A 52 -0.07 -4.73 3.60
CA SER A 52 0.54 -5.00 4.92
C SER A 52 2.07 -5.09 4.89
N ILE A 53 2.67 -5.51 3.77
CA ILE A 53 4.12 -5.66 3.64
C ILE A 53 4.79 -4.50 2.88
N CYS A 54 4.01 -3.63 2.24
CA CYS A 54 4.57 -2.56 1.41
C CYS A 54 5.35 -1.56 2.30
N PRO A 55 6.65 -1.32 2.03
CA PRO A 55 7.45 -0.41 2.84
C PRO A 55 7.19 1.07 2.53
N ILE A 56 6.31 1.37 1.57
CA ILE A 56 5.96 2.72 1.15
C ILE A 56 4.46 2.89 1.34
N GLU A 57 4.08 3.72 2.33
CA GLU A 57 2.69 4.12 2.56
C GLU A 57 2.10 4.75 1.29
N GLU A 58 0.80 4.60 1.11
CA GLU A 58 0.01 5.09 -0.03
C GLU A 58 0.38 4.49 -1.40
N ALA A 59 1.30 3.53 -1.45
CA ALA A 59 1.66 2.86 -2.71
C ALA A 59 0.61 1.86 -3.20
N ILE A 60 -0.25 1.35 -2.31
CA ILE A 60 -1.33 0.41 -2.65
C ILE A 60 -2.67 1.12 -2.48
N LEU A 61 -3.47 1.19 -3.54
CA LEU A 61 -4.79 1.81 -3.50
C LEU A 61 -5.91 0.79 -3.71
N ASP A 62 -7.06 1.04 -3.09
CA ASP A 62 -8.31 0.33 -3.42
C ASP A 62 -8.90 0.78 -4.76
N ALA A 63 -10.05 0.21 -5.12
CA ALA A 63 -10.74 0.54 -6.36
C ALA A 63 -11.33 1.97 -6.42
N SER A 64 -11.44 2.65 -5.28
CA SER A 64 -11.83 4.05 -5.19
C SER A 64 -10.63 5.01 -5.27
N GLY A 65 -9.41 4.48 -5.20
CA GLY A 65 -8.18 5.25 -5.14
C GLY A 65 -7.76 5.63 -3.71
N ALA A 66 -8.40 5.06 -2.69
CA ALA A 66 -8.01 5.29 -1.30
C ALA A 66 -6.83 4.38 -0.91
N PRO A 67 -5.86 4.87 -0.11
CA PRO A 67 -4.69 4.10 0.26
C PRO A 67 -5.04 2.96 1.23
N MET A 68 -4.62 1.74 0.88
CA MET A 68 -4.75 0.55 1.73
C MET A 68 -3.70 0.50 2.85
N ASN A 69 -2.61 1.22 2.68
CA ASN A 69 -1.57 1.45 3.67
C ASN A 69 -1.39 2.95 3.92
N PRO A 70 -2.34 3.62 4.60
CA PRO A 70 -2.33 5.06 4.79
C PRO A 70 -1.16 5.54 5.67
N LEU A 71 -0.92 6.85 5.63
CA LEU A 71 0.15 7.48 6.40
C LEU A 71 0.09 7.14 7.89
N GLY A 72 1.25 6.83 8.46
CA GLY A 72 1.41 6.52 9.88
C GLY A 72 1.21 5.04 10.24
N THR A 73 0.72 4.20 9.34
CA THR A 73 0.51 2.76 9.58
C THR A 73 1.81 1.98 9.76
N LEU A 74 2.91 2.37 9.11
CA LEU A 74 4.24 1.75 9.27
C LEU A 74 4.92 2.13 10.58
N THR A 75 4.64 3.34 11.09
CA THR A 75 5.28 3.86 12.31
C THR A 75 4.42 3.67 13.55
N GLY A 76 3.12 3.38 13.39
CA GLY A 76 2.13 3.39 14.46
C GLY A 76 1.85 4.80 14.99
N ILE A 77 2.25 5.85 14.26
CA ILE A 77 2.03 7.24 14.63
C ILE A 77 0.79 7.73 13.89
N PRO A 78 -0.30 8.07 14.60
CA PRO A 78 -1.47 8.63 13.96
C PRO A 78 -1.17 9.95 13.22
N PRO A 79 -1.81 10.22 12.06
CA PRO A 79 -1.57 11.43 11.27
C PRO A 79 -1.74 12.74 12.05
N GLU A 80 -2.66 12.80 13.01
CA GLU A 80 -2.89 13.96 13.85
C GLU A 80 -1.66 14.33 14.68
N LYS A 81 -0.93 13.33 15.19
CA LYS A 81 0.29 13.56 15.99
C LYS A 81 1.43 14.08 15.12
N LEU A 82 1.52 13.63 13.88
CA LEU A 82 2.48 14.16 12.92
C LEU A 82 2.16 15.63 12.61
N ALA A 83 0.89 15.96 12.40
CA ALA A 83 0.46 17.35 12.15
C ALA A 83 0.75 18.28 13.34
N GLU A 84 0.47 17.83 14.57
CA GLU A 84 0.81 18.56 15.80
C GLU A 84 2.31 18.84 15.89
N ALA A 85 3.15 17.82 15.68
CA ALA A 85 4.60 17.97 15.73
C ALA A 85 5.13 18.93 14.65
N MET A 86 4.59 18.86 13.43
CA MET A 86 4.96 19.76 12.35
C MET A 86 4.58 21.22 12.65
N ALA A 87 3.39 21.45 13.22
CA ALA A 87 2.95 22.78 13.63
C ALA A 87 3.84 23.36 14.73
N GLU A 88 4.25 22.55 15.71
CA GLU A 88 5.19 22.97 16.75
C GLU A 88 6.55 23.39 16.14
N ILE A 89 7.11 22.57 15.23
CA ILE A 89 8.39 22.86 14.56
C ILE A 89 8.33 24.16 13.76
N GLN A 90 7.22 24.42 13.05
CA GLN A 90 7.03 25.64 12.25
C GLN A 90 6.83 26.91 13.09
N SER A 91 6.46 26.76 14.36
CA SER A 91 6.32 27.87 15.30
C SER A 91 7.64 28.33 15.94
N ARG A 92 8.73 27.58 15.72
CA ARG A 92 10.08 27.88 16.21
C ARG A 92 10.87 28.68 15.19
#